data_AF-A0A2J6PU93-F1
#
_entry.id   AF-A0A2J6PU93-F1
#
_cell.length_a   1.000
_cell.length_b   1.000
_cell.length_c   1.000
_cell.angle_alpha   90.00
_cell.angle_beta   90.00
_cell.angle_gamma   90.00
#
_symmetry.space_group_name_H-M   'P 1'
#
loop_
_entity.id
_entity.type
_entity.pdbx_description
1 polymer ?
#
loop_
_entity_poly.entity_id
_entity_poly.type
_entity_poly.pdbx_seq_one_letter_code
_entity_poly.pdbx_strand_id
1 'polypeptide(L)' 'PATRLRRQAASAVCASGTPNCCDVDVLGIADLDCAVPSPIPTSVADFTKICADIGKIDMCCTLDLLQQGLLCSKP' A
#
# COMPACT_ATOMS: atom_id res chain seq x y z
N PRO A 1 10.19 10.38 -16.57
CA PRO A 1 8.93 11.00 -17.08
C PRO A 1 7.63 10.32 -16.59
N ALA A 2 7.55 8.99 -16.44
CA ALA A 2 6.42 8.33 -15.75
C ALA A 2 6.68 8.06 -14.24
N THR A 3 7.95 7.89 -13.86
CA THR A 3 8.37 7.53 -12.50
C THR A 3 8.21 8.66 -11.47
N ARG A 4 8.21 9.94 -11.90
CA ARG A 4 7.94 11.07 -10.99
C ARG A 4 6.47 11.18 -10.64
N LEU A 5 5.58 11.03 -11.63
CA LEU A 5 4.13 11.04 -11.42
C LEU A 5 3.73 9.92 -10.45
N ARG A 6 4.29 8.71 -10.62
CA ARG A 6 4.11 7.60 -9.68
C ARG A 6 4.56 7.93 -8.27
N ARG A 7 5.74 8.55 -8.10
CA ARG A 7 6.24 8.95 -6.78
C ARG A 7 5.39 10.03 -6.14
N GLN A 8 4.94 11.02 -6.92
CA GLN A 8 4.08 12.10 -6.43
C GLN A 8 2.71 11.57 -5.97
N ALA A 9 2.12 10.65 -6.74
CA ALA A 9 0.88 9.98 -6.37
C ALA A 9 1.06 9.10 -5.13
N ALA A 10 2.16 8.33 -5.05
CA ALA A 10 2.47 7.53 -3.86
C ALA A 10 2.68 8.39 -2.59
N SER A 11 3.34 9.54 -2.69
CA SER A 11 3.50 10.47 -1.55
C SER A 11 2.22 11.20 -1.16
N ALA A 12 1.19 11.21 -2.02
CA ALA A 12 -0.11 11.77 -1.68
C ALA A 12 -0.94 10.84 -0.77
N VAL A 13 -0.61 9.54 -0.74
CA VAL A 13 -1.30 8.54 0.07
C VAL A 13 -0.43 7.90 1.14
N CYS A 14 0.89 7.85 0.97
CA CYS A 14 1.80 7.30 1.97
C CYS A 14 2.79 8.37 2.43
N ALA A 15 2.78 8.71 3.72
CA ALA A 15 3.83 9.54 4.31
C ALA A 15 5.21 8.84 4.29
N SER A 16 5.21 7.51 4.40
CA SER A 16 6.39 6.65 4.30
C SER A 16 6.02 5.31 3.66
N GLY A 17 6.96 4.70 2.93
CA GLY A 17 6.74 3.42 2.27
C GLY A 17 6.08 3.52 0.90
N THR A 18 5.52 2.40 0.45
CA THR A 18 4.90 2.25 -0.87
C THR A 18 3.45 1.80 -0.72
N PRO A 19 2.51 2.39 -1.49
CA PRO A 19 1.11 2.00 -1.44
C PRO A 19 0.94 0.59 -2.00
N ASN A 20 0.34 -0.29 -1.20
CA ASN A 20 -0.03 -1.66 -1.55
C ASN A 20 -1.44 -1.96 -1.01
N CYS A 21 -2.17 -2.81 -1.71
CA CYS A 21 -3.40 -3.40 -1.22
C CYS A 21 -3.07 -4.74 -0.58
N CYS A 22 -3.32 -4.90 0.72
CA CYS A 22 -2.94 -6.08 1.48
C CYS A 22 -4.16 -6.74 2.12
N ASP A 23 -4.11 -8.04 2.40
CA ASP A 23 -5.13 -8.67 3.24
C ASP A 23 -5.08 -8.10 4.66
N VAL A 24 -6.14 -8.31 5.45
CA VAL A 24 -6.13 -8.06 6.89
C VAL A 24 -5.78 -9.35 7.60
N ASP A 25 -4.56 -9.49 8.13
CA ASP A 25 -4.32 -10.57 9.08
C ASP A 25 -5.00 -10.27 10.43
N VAL A 26 -5.85 -11.20 10.87
CA VAL A 26 -6.56 -11.19 12.16
C VAL A 26 -5.63 -11.27 13.37
N LEU A 27 -4.31 -11.44 13.16
CA LEU A 27 -3.31 -11.47 14.23
C LEU A 27 -2.38 -10.25 14.26
N GLY A 28 -2.55 -9.27 13.36
CA GLY A 28 -1.80 -8.00 13.40
C GLY A 28 -0.30 -8.12 13.13
N ILE A 29 0.16 -9.23 12.55
CA ILE A 29 1.56 -9.46 12.16
C ILE A 29 1.61 -9.81 10.67
N ALA A 30 2.11 -8.85 9.89
CA ALA A 30 2.61 -8.97 8.52
C ALA A 30 1.62 -9.56 7.50
N ASP A 31 0.92 -8.66 6.80
CA ASP A 31 0.15 -9.00 5.62
C ASP A 31 1.09 -9.53 4.51
N LEU A 32 1.11 -10.85 4.32
CA LEU A 32 1.99 -11.55 3.36
C LEU A 32 1.44 -11.57 1.93
N ASP A 33 0.19 -11.15 1.73
CA ASP A 33 -0.47 -11.13 0.42
C ASP A 33 -0.86 -9.69 0.05
N CYS A 34 0.15 -8.96 -0.42
CA CYS A 34 0.02 -7.59 -0.90
C CYS A 34 0.11 -7.52 -2.43
N ALA A 35 -0.76 -6.72 -3.04
CA ALA A 35 -0.76 -6.40 -4.46
C ALA A 35 -0.57 -4.91 -4.69
N VAL A 36 0.14 -4.55 -5.76
CA VAL A 36 0.28 -3.14 -6.15
C VAL A 36 -1.07 -2.62 -6.66
N PRO A 37 -1.61 -1.51 -6.12
CA PRO A 37 -2.88 -0.96 -6.57
C PRO A 37 -2.83 -0.58 -8.05
N SER A 38 -3.87 -0.97 -8.78
CA SER A 38 -4.08 -0.61 -10.17
C SER A 38 -5.56 -0.29 -10.40
N PRO A 39 -5.93 0.96 -10.73
CA PRO A 39 -5.07 2.09 -11.08
C PRO A 39 -4.27 2.67 -9.90
N ILE A 40 -3.38 3.61 -10.19
CA ILE A 40 -2.56 4.28 -9.16
C ILE A 40 -3.47 5.22 -8.35
N PRO A 41 -3.48 5.12 -7.02
CA PRO A 41 -4.29 6.00 -6.20
C PRO A 41 -3.78 7.44 -6.27
N THR A 42 -4.72 8.39 -6.34
CA THR A 42 -4.45 9.84 -6.34
C THR A 42 -4.85 10.53 -5.04
N SER A 43 -5.63 9.84 -4.20
CA SER A 43 -6.08 10.29 -2.88
C SER A 43 -6.28 9.09 -1.96
N VAL A 44 -6.33 9.31 -0.65
CA VAL A 44 -6.56 8.22 0.32
C VAL A 44 -7.92 7.57 0.08
N ALA A 45 -8.95 8.36 -0.23
CA ALA A 45 -10.29 7.82 -0.53
C ALA A 45 -10.29 6.93 -1.80
N ASP A 46 -9.56 7.34 -2.85
CA ASP A 46 -9.38 6.49 -4.04
C ASP A 46 -8.59 5.22 -3.69
N PHE A 47 -7.58 5.33 -2.84
CA PHE A 47 -6.75 4.19 -2.44
C PHE A 47 -7.56 3.12 -1.70
N THR A 48 -8.31 3.53 -0.68
CA THR A 48 -9.22 2.64 0.04
C THR A 48 -10.21 1.97 -0.92
N LYS A 49 -10.77 2.73 -1.88
CA LYS A 49 -11.69 2.18 -2.86
C LYS A 49 -11.04 1.14 -3.78
N ILE A 50 -9.87 1.46 -4.34
CA ILE A 50 -9.14 0.57 -5.25
C ILE A 50 -8.79 -0.76 -4.57
N CYS A 51 -8.38 -0.72 -3.30
CA CYS A 51 -8.08 -1.95 -2.56
C CYS A 51 -9.35 -2.72 -2.17
N ALA A 52 -10.42 -2.02 -1.78
CA ALA A 52 -11.70 -2.64 -1.47
C ALA A 52 -12.32 -3.35 -2.69
N ASP A 53 -12.13 -2.82 -3.90
CA ASP A 53 -12.62 -3.43 -5.15
C ASP A 53 -12.01 -4.82 -5.41
N ILE A 54 -10.84 -5.11 -4.84
CA ILE A 54 -10.18 -6.43 -4.90
C ILE A 54 -10.25 -7.20 -3.58
N GLY A 55 -11.08 -6.74 -2.63
CA GLY A 55 -11.29 -7.39 -1.34
C GLY A 55 -10.15 -7.23 -0.34
N LYS A 56 -9.27 -6.25 -0.52
CA LYS A 56 -8.10 -5.97 0.33
C LYS A 56 -8.22 -4.61 1.01
N ILE A 57 -7.29 -4.31 1.91
CA ILE A 57 -7.16 -3.01 2.57
C ILE A 57 -5.99 -2.21 2.03
N ASP A 58 -6.10 -0.89 2.07
CA ASP A 58 -5.06 0.06 1.72
C ASP A 58 -3.98 0.16 2.81
N MET A 59 -2.73 -0.13 2.43
CA MET A 59 -1.58 -0.12 3.33
C MET A 59 -0.36 0.53 2.68
N CYS A 60 0.43 1.23 3.49
CA CYS A 60 1.71 1.77 3.11
C CYS A 60 2.82 0.90 3.70
N CYS A 61 3.56 0.24 2.82
CA CYS A 61 4.49 -0.81 3.23
C CYS A 61 5.93 -0.50 2.83
N THR A 62 6.85 -0.81 3.73
CA THR A 62 8.31 -0.82 3.48
C THR A 62 8.85 -2.24 3.57
N LEU A 63 9.82 -2.55 2.71
CA LEU A 63 10.55 -3.81 2.79
C LEU A 63 11.54 -3.72 3.96
N ASP A 64 11.34 -4.54 5.00
CA ASP A 64 12.31 -4.64 6.08
C ASP A 64 13.40 -5.65 5.70
N LEU A 65 14.59 -5.11 5.38
CA LEU A 65 15.75 -5.90 5.00
C LEU A 65 16.32 -6.71 6.18
N LEU A 66 16.03 -6.31 7.42
CA LEU A 66 16.51 -6.99 8.63
C LEU A 66 15.57 -8.13 9.06
N GLN A 67 14.36 -8.21 8.48
CA GLN A 67 13.32 -9.12 8.97
C GLN A 67 12.34 -9.63 7.89
N GLN A 68 12.82 -9.95 6.67
CA GLN A 68 12.19 -10.80 5.62
C GLN A 68 10.68 -10.58 5.28
N GLY A 69 10.08 -9.46 5.69
CA GLY A 69 8.65 -9.19 5.58
C GLY A 69 8.37 -7.73 5.24
N LEU A 70 7.12 -7.44 4.88
CA LEU A 70 6.66 -6.07 4.73
C LEU A 70 6.20 -5.53 6.08
N LEU A 71 6.69 -4.35 6.43
CA LEU A 71 6.12 -3.55 7.50
C LEU A 71 5.10 -2.61 6.87
N CYS A 72 3.83 -2.82 7.20
CA CYS A 72 2.71 -2.06 6.65
C CYS A 72 2.05 -1.21 7.74
N SER A 73 1.75 0.04 7.42
CA SER A 73 0.94 0.93 8.24
C SER A 73 -0.23 1.47 7.43
N LYS A 74 -1.27 1.94 8.11
CA LYS A 74 -2.32 2.71 7.45
C LYS A 74 -1.72 3.92 6.70
N PRO A 75 -2.30 4.31 5.56
CA PRO A 75 -1.85 5.45 4.76
C PRO A 75 -1.77 6.77 5.53
#